data_AF-A0A8G3M2Q9-F1
#
_entry.id   AF-A0A8G3M2Q9-F1
#
_cell.length_a   1.000
_cell.length_b   1.000
_cell.length_c   1.000
_cell.angle_alpha   90.00
_cell.angle_beta   90.00
_cell.angle_gamma   90.00
#
_symmetry.space_group_name_H-M   'P 1'
#
loop_
_entity.id
_entity.type
_entity.pdbx_description
1 polymer ?
#
loop_
_entity_poly.entity_id
_entity_poly.type
_entity_poly.pdbx_seq_one_letter_code
_entity_poly.pdbx_strand_id
1 'polypeptide(L)'
;MTTPNPASYCMDTHEEFILDELLPLIVNHAAKNHHPADAVALASFLALGTILQSNGMDRDSLVFAIDASLLPTHDLPETVQ
;
A
#
# COMPACT_ATOMS: atom_id res chain seq x y z
N MET A 1 -25.18 8.92 -12.54
CA MET A 1 -24.48 8.09 -11.56
C MET A 1 -23.88 6.93 -12.32
N THR A 2 -22.58 6.95 -12.57
CA THR A 2 -21.88 5.84 -13.24
C THR A 2 -21.75 4.71 -12.24
N THR A 3 -22.25 3.51 -12.57
CA THR A 3 -22.05 2.32 -11.73
C THR A 3 -20.55 2.04 -11.63
N PRO A 4 -20.00 1.80 -10.42
CA PRO A 4 -18.59 1.44 -10.27
C PRO A 4 -18.27 0.21 -11.10
N ASN A 5 -17.13 0.23 -11.79
CA ASN A 5 -16.63 -0.94 -12.50
C ASN A 5 -16.37 -2.06 -11.46
N PRO A 6 -16.94 -3.26 -11.58
CA PRO A 6 -16.70 -4.34 -10.63
C PRO A 6 -15.22 -4.73 -10.53
N ALA A 7 -14.44 -4.47 -11.58
CA ALA A 7 -13.00 -4.69 -11.57
C ALA A 7 -12.24 -3.67 -10.69
N SER A 8 -12.86 -2.57 -10.27
CA SER A 8 -12.22 -1.55 -9.42
C SER A 8 -11.80 -2.07 -8.04
N TYR A 9 -12.26 -3.24 -7.61
CA TYR A 9 -11.81 -3.89 -6.37
C TYR A 9 -10.75 -4.99 -6.63
N CYS A 10 -10.37 -5.23 -7.88
CA CYS A 10 -9.31 -6.16 -8.25
C CYS A 10 -7.96 -5.43 -8.22
N MET A 11 -7.04 -5.88 -7.36
CA MET A 11 -5.71 -5.27 -7.21
C MET A 11 -4.92 -5.26 -8.51
N ASP A 12 -5.01 -6.33 -9.31
CA ASP A 12 -4.30 -6.45 -10.59
C ASP A 12 -4.65 -5.31 -11.56
N THR A 13 -5.87 -4.75 -11.47
CA THR A 13 -6.27 -3.62 -12.32
C THR A 13 -5.62 -2.29 -11.93
N HIS A 14 -5.03 -2.23 -10.74
CA HIS A 14 -4.33 -1.06 -10.22
C HIS A 14 -2.81 -1.26 -10.14
N GLU A 15 -2.29 -2.41 -10.55
CA GLU A 15 -0.87 -2.76 -10.42
C GLU A 15 0.05 -1.74 -11.10
N GLU A 16 -0.24 -1.37 -12.35
CA GLU A 16 0.54 -0.38 -13.11
C GLU A 16 0.55 0.99 -12.41
N PHE A 17 -0.60 1.47 -11.96
CA PHE A 17 -0.69 2.72 -11.19
C PHE A 17 0.13 2.64 -9.88
N ILE A 18 0.05 1.51 -9.16
CA ILE A 18 0.76 1.34 -7.89
C ILE A 18 2.28 1.37 -8.13
N LEU A 19 2.76 0.57 -9.09
CA LEU A 19 4.19 0.38 -9.33
C LEU A 19 4.84 1.56 -10.05
N ASP A 20 4.17 2.12 -11.06
CA ASP A 20 4.78 3.11 -11.96
C ASP A 20 4.47 4.56 -11.56
N GLU A 21 3.40 4.80 -10.80
CA GLU A 21 3.00 6.15 -10.38
C GLU A 21 3.11 6.35 -8.87
N LEU A 22 2.41 5.55 -8.08
CA LEU A 22 2.27 5.78 -6.64
C LEU A 22 3.58 5.56 -5.87
N LEU A 23 4.24 4.42 -6.05
CA LEU A 23 5.48 4.12 -5.34
C LEU A 23 6.60 5.12 -5.70
N PRO A 24 6.84 5.45 -6.99
CA PRO A 24 7.81 6.48 -7.36
C PRO A 24 7.46 7.85 -6.78
N LEU A 25 6.17 8.22 -6.69
CA LEU A 25 5.75 9.47 -6.07
C LEU A 25 6.17 9.54 -4.59
N ILE A 26 5.93 8.46 -3.83
CA ILE A 26 6.30 8.35 -2.41
C ILE A 26 7.82 8.46 -2.24
N VAL A 27 8.58 7.67 -2.99
CA VAL A 27 10.06 7.65 -2.92
C VAL A 27 10.65 9.00 -3.31
N ASN A 28 10.13 9.62 -4.38
CA ASN A 28 10.57 10.94 -4.81
C ASN A 28 10.25 12.02 -3.79
N HIS A 29 9.09 11.95 -3.13
CA HIS A 29 8.75 12.87 -2.05
C HIS A 29 9.73 12.73 -0.88
N ALA A 30 10.05 11.50 -0.48
CA ALA A 30 11.03 11.21 0.56
C ALA A 30 12.41 11.79 0.21
N ALA A 31 12.90 11.52 -1.01
CA ALA A 31 14.18 12.02 -1.48
C ALA A 31 14.25 13.55 -1.52
N LYS A 32 13.22 14.22 -2.08
CA LYS A 32 13.18 15.68 -2.20
C LYS A 32 13.17 16.40 -0.85
N ASN A 33 12.55 15.79 0.16
CA ASN A 33 12.38 16.40 1.48
C ASN A 33 13.34 15.83 2.53
N HIS A 34 14.32 15.01 2.12
CA HIS A 34 15.31 14.41 3.01
C HIS A 34 14.68 13.57 4.14
N HIS A 35 13.61 12.85 3.82
CA HIS A 35 12.97 11.91 4.74
C HIS A 35 13.35 10.46 4.42
N PRO A 36 13.41 9.57 5.42
CA PRO A 36 13.44 8.13 5.19
C PRO A 36 12.23 7.69 4.36
N ALA A 37 12.44 6.80 3.38
CA ALA A 37 11.39 6.36 2.47
C ALA A 37 10.28 5.57 3.20
N ASP A 38 10.65 4.77 4.20
CA ASP A 38 9.75 4.05 5.10
C ASP A 38 8.86 4.99 5.93
N ALA A 39 9.40 6.11 6.40
CA ALA A 39 8.62 7.10 7.15
C ALA A 39 7.53 7.76 6.27
N VAL A 40 7.85 8.10 5.03
CA VAL A 40 6.88 8.66 4.08
C VAL A 40 5.86 7.59 3.65
N ALA A 41 6.31 6.35 3.40
CA ALA A 41 5.42 5.24 3.09
C ALA A 41 4.42 4.96 4.22
N LEU A 42 4.87 4.98 5.48
CA LEU A 42 3.99 4.84 6.65
C LEU A 42 2.99 6.00 6.74
N ALA A 43 3.42 7.24 6.54
CA ALA A 43 2.52 8.39 6.53
C ALA A 43 1.46 8.28 5.42
N SER A 44 1.86 7.87 4.21
CA SER A 44 0.94 7.59 3.10
C SER A 44 -0.03 6.46 3.44
N PHE A 45 0.44 5.37 4.04
CA PHE A 45 -0.40 4.27 4.49
C PHE A 45 -1.47 4.72 5.50
N LEU A 46 -1.09 5.53 6.51
CA LEU A 46 -2.04 6.07 7.49
C LEU A 46 -3.09 6.99 6.84
N ALA A 47 -2.69 7.81 5.87
CA ALA A 47 -3.61 8.65 5.12
C ALA A 47 -4.61 7.82 4.29
N LEU A 48 -4.14 6.77 3.61
CA LEU A 48 -5.00 5.83 2.88
C LEU A 48 -5.97 5.10 3.82
N GLY A 49 -5.48 4.64 4.98
CA GLY A 49 -6.32 4.06 6.02
C GLY A 49 -7.43 5.00 6.47
N THR A 50 -7.13 6.30 6.64
CA THR A 50 -8.12 7.33 6.99
C THR A 50 -9.22 7.45 5.93
N ILE A 51 -8.86 7.40 4.64
CA ILE A 51 -9.84 7.42 3.54
C ILE A 51 -10.73 6.17 3.59
N LEU A 52 -10.14 4.99 3.77
CA LEU A 52 -10.89 3.73 3.85
C LEU A 52 -11.84 3.71 5.04
N GLN A 53 -11.41 4.19 6.22
CA GLN A 53 -12.27 4.34 7.40
C GLN A 53 -13.41 5.32 7.15
N SER A 54 -13.13 6.45 6.49
CA SER A 54 -14.16 7.43 6.14
C SER A 54 -15.24 6.87 5.21
N ASN A 55 -14.90 5.82 4.44
CA ASN A 55 -15.80 5.08 3.57
C ASN A 55 -16.49 3.89 4.27
N GLY A 56 -16.33 3.77 5.60
CA GLY A 56 -17.01 2.76 6.42
C GLY A 56 -16.23 1.46 6.64
N MET A 57 -14.97 1.38 6.22
CA MET A 57 -14.13 0.23 6.55
C MET A 57 -13.72 0.28 8.02
N ASP A 58 -14.04 -0.77 8.78
CA ASP A 58 -13.70 -0.83 10.19
C ASP A 58 -12.24 -1.23 10.43
N ARG A 59 -11.83 -1.14 11.69
CA ARG A 59 -10.46 -1.48 12.11
C ARG A 59 -10.11 -2.93 11.76
N ASP A 60 -11.01 -3.86 12.01
CA ASP A 60 -10.72 -5.28 11.86
C ASP A 60 -10.55 -5.67 10.39
N SER A 61 -11.34 -5.07 9.51
CA SER A 61 -11.17 -5.18 8.05
C SER A 61 -9.82 -4.63 7.58
N LEU A 62 -9.37 -3.50 8.14
CA LEU A 62 -8.07 -2.91 7.80
C LEU A 62 -6.91 -3.78 8.27
N VAL A 63 -6.99 -4.31 9.49
CA VAL A 63 -5.99 -5.26 10.01
C VAL A 63 -5.93 -6.49 9.12
N PHE A 64 -7.10 -7.05 8.76
CA PHE A 64 -7.17 -8.18 7.84
C PHE A 64 -6.54 -7.88 6.47
N ALA A 65 -6.73 -6.67 5.93
CA ALA A 65 -6.11 -6.27 4.67
C ALA A 65 -4.58 -6.18 4.76
N ILE A 66 -4.04 -5.75 5.91
CA ILE A 66 -2.59 -5.74 6.17
C ILE A 66 -2.07 -7.17 6.23
N ASP A 67 -2.75 -8.07 6.96
CA ASP A 67 -2.36 -9.48 7.08
C ASP A 67 -2.40 -10.20 5.72
N ALA A 68 -3.32 -9.79 4.84
CA ALA A 68 -3.40 -10.28 3.46
C ALA A 68 -2.34 -9.70 2.53
N SER A 69 -1.63 -8.62 2.93
CA SER A 69 -0.50 -8.08 2.17
C SER A 69 0.68 -9.04 2.30
N LEU A 70 0.69 -10.06 1.45
CA LEU A 70 1.75 -11.04 1.33
C LEU A 70 3.00 -10.35 0.76
N LEU A 71 3.79 -9.69 1.60
CA LEU A 71 5.22 -9.60 1.33
C LEU A 71 5.72 -11.04 1.49
N PRO A 72 6.27 -11.69 0.46
CA PRO A 72 7.15 -12.82 0.73
C PRO A 72 8.29 -12.22 1.53
N THR A 73 8.30 -12.43 2.85
CA THR A 73 9.55 -12.38 3.60
C THR A 73 10.42 -13.41 2.89
N HIS A 74 11.31 -12.97 2.01
CA HIS A 74 12.45 -13.77 1.63
C HIS A 74 13.23 -13.90 2.93
N ASP A 75 12.84 -14.88 3.75
CA ASP A 75 13.74 -15.49 4.69
C ASP A 75 14.90 -15.90 3.80
N LEU A 76 15.95 -15.07 3.80
CA LEU A 76 17.26 -15.49 3.33
C LEU A 76 17.45 -16.83 4.03
N PRO A 77 17.52 -17.96 3.29
CA PRO A 77 17.76 -19.23 3.95
C PRO A 77 18.97 -18.98 4.81
N GLU A 78 18.82 -19.16 6.13
CA GLU A 78 19.94 -19.12 7.07
C GLU A 78 21.02 -19.91 6.37
N THR A 79 22.09 -19.21 5.95
CA THR A 79 23.13 -19.83 5.15
C THR A 79 23.53 -21.07 5.90
N VAL A 80 23.34 -22.19 5.22
CA VAL A 80 23.69 -23.52 5.66
C VAL A 80 25.18 -23.48 6.01
N GLN A 81 25.45 -23.58 7.32
CA GLN A 81 26.75 -23.86 7.97
C GLN A 81 27.75 -22.71 8.11
#